data_AF-A0A3C1MRF7-F1
#
_entry.id   AF-A0A3C1MRF7-F1
#
_cell.length_a   1.000
_cell.length_b   1.000
_cell.length_c   1.000
_cell.angle_alpha   90.00
_cell.angle_beta   90.00
_cell.angle_gamma   90.00
#
_symmetry.space_group_name_H-M   'P 1'
#
loop_
_entity.id
_entity.type
_entity.pdbx_description
1 polymer ?
#
loop_
_entity_poly.entity_id
_entity_poly.type
_entity_poly.pdbx_seq_one_letter_code
_entity_poly.pdbx_strand_id
1 'polypeptide(L)'
;MARGHGELTADGGIVSGRMNNNGTPIHTVLALGDGDFKLTANQDVQIETVMNPTVFAQGAAQRITGIGAGAAQKSYYFTYAPDSKVGLMSLSGNVELVNNVDALIKLVPGSALVTDSKNSLVVYAPSLSAAALQGDVQVDGRFTLFPSAQGNLQLLAGQNVKLGGQVNLSDADPALLPGMLSPLTSYSTAVDGKLLNQLRSAKYGAHAATPVHGGDTTPVSIIAQTGDVIAQSEGDTLFLAKPAQIEAGRDIVDLNLYAQNLTASDVTSLQAGRDIAYTDARNAVGKLVNNSRTIEVDGPG
;
A
#
# COMPACT_ATOMS: atom_id res chain seq x y z
N MET A 1 -23.90 5.05 8.41
CA MET A 1 -22.74 5.15 9.33
C MET A 1 -22.11 6.51 9.12
N ALA A 2 -21.49 7.11 10.13
CA ALA A 2 -20.90 8.44 9.98
C ALA A 2 -19.60 8.34 9.18
N ARG A 3 -19.52 9.04 8.05
CA ARG A 3 -18.30 9.21 7.26
C ARG A 3 -17.34 10.13 8.01
N GLY A 4 -16.11 9.67 8.22
CA GLY A 4 -15.05 10.48 8.85
C GLY A 4 -14.32 11.34 7.83
N HIS A 5 -13.87 12.53 8.25
CA HIS A 5 -12.94 13.36 7.49
C HIS A 5 -11.87 13.89 8.45
N GLY A 6 -10.60 13.80 8.07
CA GLY A 6 -9.50 14.36 8.83
C GLY A 6 -8.56 15.15 7.92
N GLU A 7 -8.29 16.40 8.28
CA GLU A 7 -7.32 17.24 7.59
C GLU A 7 -6.23 17.70 8.57
N LEU A 8 -4.98 17.63 8.15
CA LEU A 8 -3.82 18.12 8.89
C LEU A 8 -2.95 18.95 7.96
N THR A 9 -2.68 20.19 8.36
CA THR A 9 -1.76 21.09 7.67
C THR A 9 -0.62 21.48 8.61
N ALA A 10 0.62 21.37 8.13
CA ALA A 10 1.81 21.72 8.90
C ALA A 10 2.71 22.71 8.13
N ASP A 11 3.14 23.78 8.80
CA ASP A 11 4.12 24.73 8.24
C ASP A 11 5.54 24.13 8.14
N GLY A 12 5.80 23.07 8.92
CA GLY A 12 7.04 22.28 8.89
C GLY A 12 6.84 20.94 8.18
N GLY A 13 7.49 19.89 8.69
CA GLY A 13 7.27 18.51 8.25
C GLY A 13 6.34 17.74 9.19
N ILE A 14 5.62 16.76 8.65
CA ILE A 14 4.94 15.71 9.42
C ILE A 14 5.92 14.54 9.49
N VAL A 15 6.78 14.55 10.50
CA VAL A 15 7.88 13.58 10.68
C VAL A 15 7.77 12.89 12.02
N SER A 16 8.55 11.82 12.21
CA SER A 16 8.57 11.12 13.50
C SER A 16 9.05 12.03 14.63
N GLY A 17 8.23 12.14 15.68
CA GLY A 17 8.62 12.70 16.97
C GLY A 17 8.89 11.64 18.03
N ARG A 18 8.86 10.34 17.68
CA ARG A 18 8.88 9.23 18.63
C ARG A 18 9.80 8.10 18.15
N MET A 19 10.50 7.50 19.10
CA MET A 19 11.30 6.28 18.88
C MET A 19 10.65 5.10 19.58
N ASN A 20 10.79 3.89 19.02
CA ASN A 20 10.52 2.65 19.75
C ASN A 20 11.65 2.32 20.73
N ASN A 21 11.49 1.25 21.50
CA ASN A 21 12.46 0.81 22.52
C ASN A 21 13.85 0.42 21.95
N ASN A 22 13.98 0.24 20.64
CA ASN A 22 15.22 -0.10 19.95
C ASN A 22 15.83 1.10 19.21
N GLY A 23 15.28 2.31 19.38
CA GLY A 23 15.75 3.50 18.68
C GLY A 23 15.36 3.57 17.21
N THR A 24 14.33 2.84 16.76
CA THR A 24 13.73 3.03 15.43
C THR A 24 12.68 4.14 15.51
N PRO A 25 12.72 5.16 14.64
CA PRO A 25 11.65 6.15 14.53
C PRO A 25 10.30 5.48 14.23
N ILE A 26 9.23 6.04 14.79
CA ILE A 26 7.85 5.67 14.44
C ILE A 26 7.12 6.91 13.94
N HIS A 27 6.65 6.83 12.71
CA HIS A 27 6.00 7.94 12.03
C HIS A 27 4.49 7.95 12.31
N THR A 28 3.77 8.86 11.67
CA THR A 28 2.32 9.00 11.84
C THR A 28 1.58 7.78 11.30
N VAL A 29 0.68 7.20 12.11
CA VAL A 29 -0.25 6.15 11.66
C VAL A 29 -1.60 6.78 11.34
N LEU A 30 -2.12 6.52 10.13
CA LEU A 30 -3.44 6.98 9.72
C LEU A 30 -4.45 5.82 9.84
N ALA A 31 -5.26 5.85 10.89
CA ALA A 31 -6.28 4.83 11.14
C ALA A 31 -7.67 5.31 10.70
N LEU A 32 -8.23 4.76 9.62
CA LEU A 32 -9.53 5.15 9.08
C LEU A 32 -10.41 3.96 8.67
N GLY A 33 -11.73 4.16 8.77
CA GLY A 33 -12.75 3.26 8.22
C GLY A 33 -13.43 3.87 6.98
N ASP A 34 -14.74 4.11 7.06
CA ASP A 34 -15.47 4.93 6.08
C ASP A 34 -15.08 6.40 6.27
N GLY A 35 -14.32 6.95 5.33
CA GLY A 35 -13.83 8.32 5.43
C GLY A 35 -12.53 8.57 4.69
N ASP A 36 -12.02 9.78 4.89
CA ASP A 36 -10.81 10.25 4.23
C ASP A 36 -9.86 11.03 5.16
N PHE A 37 -8.57 10.93 4.84
CA PHE A 37 -7.51 11.75 5.43
C PHE A 37 -6.81 12.58 4.37
N LYS A 38 -6.50 13.84 4.70
CA LYS A 38 -5.68 14.73 3.90
C LYS A 38 -4.59 15.36 4.75
N LEU A 39 -3.33 15.08 4.43
CA LEU A 39 -2.16 15.64 5.09
C LEU A 39 -1.43 16.54 4.11
N THR A 40 -1.15 17.78 4.52
CA THR A 40 -0.36 18.75 3.75
C THR A 40 0.76 19.31 4.63
N ALA A 41 1.99 19.31 4.15
CA ALA A 41 3.12 19.90 4.85
C ALA A 41 3.98 20.73 3.89
N ASN A 42 4.62 21.79 4.40
CA ASN A 42 5.61 22.51 3.60
C ASN A 42 6.85 21.63 3.37
N GLN A 43 7.28 20.88 4.38
CA GLN A 43 8.43 19.97 4.31
C GLN A 43 7.96 18.52 4.23
N ASP A 44 8.78 17.57 4.70
CA ASP A 44 8.52 16.13 4.54
C ASP A 44 7.19 15.68 5.15
N VAL A 45 6.52 14.74 4.50
CA VAL A 45 5.38 13.98 5.03
C VAL A 45 5.77 12.52 5.11
N GLN A 46 6.01 12.04 6.33
CA GLN A 46 6.37 10.65 6.60
C GLN A 46 5.25 9.97 7.36
N ILE A 47 4.72 8.87 6.81
CA ILE A 47 3.72 8.05 7.49
C ILE A 47 4.22 6.63 7.69
N GLU A 48 3.84 6.06 8.83
CA GLU A 48 4.22 4.70 9.21
C GLU A 48 3.37 3.67 8.48
N THR A 49 2.05 3.88 8.44
CA THR A 49 1.10 3.06 7.69
C THR A 49 -0.26 3.77 7.62
N VAL A 50 -1.08 3.38 6.65
CA VAL A 50 -2.54 3.58 6.64
C VAL A 50 -3.19 2.25 6.97
N MET A 51 -4.12 2.25 7.92
CA MET A 51 -4.76 1.01 8.34
C MET A 51 -6.22 1.18 8.74
N ASN A 52 -6.96 0.08 8.72
CA ASN A 52 -8.30 0.05 9.28
C ASN A 52 -8.23 -0.24 10.80
N PRO A 53 -8.78 0.60 11.68
CA PRO A 53 -8.68 0.36 13.12
C PRO A 53 -9.37 -0.94 13.56
N THR A 54 -10.37 -1.44 12.83
CA THR A 54 -11.08 -2.68 13.19
C THR A 54 -10.36 -3.96 12.75
N VAL A 55 -9.19 -3.85 12.10
CA VAL A 55 -8.27 -4.99 11.95
C VAL A 55 -7.16 -5.01 12.99
N PHE A 56 -7.13 -4.03 13.90
CA PHE A 56 -6.23 -4.04 15.04
C PHE A 56 -6.78 -4.92 16.17
N ALA A 57 -5.89 -5.62 16.89
CA ALA A 57 -6.32 -6.55 17.93
C ALA A 57 -6.92 -5.80 19.14
N GLN A 58 -8.06 -6.30 19.63
CA GLN A 58 -8.68 -5.82 20.87
C GLN A 58 -7.76 -6.15 22.08
N GLY A 59 -7.43 -5.11 22.84
CA GLY A 59 -6.64 -5.21 24.06
C GLY A 59 -7.35 -6.02 25.15
N ALA A 60 -6.59 -6.52 26.13
CA ALA A 60 -7.13 -7.39 27.18
C ALA A 60 -8.29 -6.75 27.97
N ALA A 61 -8.26 -5.43 28.19
CA ALA A 61 -9.32 -4.68 28.86
C ALA A 61 -10.61 -4.55 28.02
N GLN A 62 -10.54 -4.78 26.70
CA GLN A 62 -11.69 -4.75 25.79
C GLN A 62 -12.35 -6.13 25.66
N ARG A 63 -11.77 -7.18 26.26
CA ARG A 63 -12.29 -8.55 26.20
C ARG A 63 -13.38 -8.73 27.25
N ILE A 64 -14.49 -9.36 26.86
CA ILE A 64 -15.57 -9.68 27.80
C ILE A 64 -15.10 -10.77 28.76
N THR A 65 -15.12 -10.47 30.05
CA THR A 65 -14.83 -11.44 31.13
C THR A 65 -16.05 -12.31 31.40
N GLY A 66 -15.85 -13.57 31.83
CA GLY A 66 -16.95 -14.47 32.22
C GLY A 66 -17.63 -15.25 31.09
N ILE A 67 -17.21 -15.09 29.83
CA ILE A 67 -17.54 -16.02 28.75
C ILE A 67 -16.48 -17.13 28.77
N GLY A 68 -16.89 -18.41 28.82
CA GLY A 68 -16.02 -19.55 29.08
C GLY A 68 -14.73 -19.60 28.26
N ALA A 69 -13.69 -20.23 28.82
CA ALA A 69 -12.40 -20.41 28.16
C ALA A 69 -12.60 -21.08 26.79
N GLY A 70 -12.31 -20.35 25.70
CA GLY A 70 -12.51 -20.79 24.32
C GLY A 70 -13.47 -19.95 23.48
N ALA A 71 -14.20 -19.00 24.08
CA ALA A 71 -14.98 -18.03 23.32
C ALA A 71 -14.07 -17.08 22.51
N ALA A 72 -14.41 -16.81 21.25
CA ALA A 72 -13.73 -15.83 20.43
C ALA A 72 -13.92 -14.42 21.02
N GLN A 73 -12.87 -13.89 21.65
CA GLN A 73 -12.87 -12.56 22.26
C GLN A 73 -12.26 -11.47 21.35
N LYS A 74 -12.11 -11.77 20.06
CA LYS A 74 -11.51 -10.89 19.07
C LYS A 74 -12.41 -10.81 17.85
N SER A 75 -12.50 -9.64 17.26
CA SER A 75 -13.21 -9.39 16.02
C SER A 75 -12.32 -8.57 15.10
N TYR A 76 -12.08 -9.08 13.90
CA TYR A 76 -11.28 -8.43 12.87
C TYR A 76 -12.10 -8.29 11.59
N TYR A 77 -12.23 -7.07 11.10
CA TYR A 77 -12.96 -6.78 9.86
C TYR A 77 -12.52 -5.45 9.27
N PHE A 78 -12.78 -5.25 7.98
CA PHE A 78 -12.63 -3.97 7.31
C PHE A 78 -13.96 -3.21 7.29
N THR A 79 -13.85 -1.88 7.36
CA THR A 79 -14.98 -0.93 7.33
C THR A 79 -14.75 0.18 6.33
N TYR A 80 -13.88 -0.01 5.33
CA TYR A 80 -13.68 0.97 4.27
C TYR A 80 -14.96 1.13 3.45
N ALA A 81 -15.29 2.37 3.09
CA ALA A 81 -16.27 2.64 2.05
C ALA A 81 -15.59 2.57 0.67
N PRO A 82 -16.35 2.41 -0.43
CA PRO A 82 -15.79 2.36 -1.77
C PRO A 82 -14.95 3.59 -2.15
N ASP A 83 -15.24 4.76 -1.58
CA ASP A 83 -14.54 6.02 -1.81
C ASP A 83 -13.64 6.48 -0.65
N SER A 84 -13.38 5.60 0.34
CA SER A 84 -12.40 5.86 1.39
C SER A 84 -11.01 6.12 0.79
N LYS A 85 -10.31 7.15 1.28
CA LYS A 85 -9.05 7.59 0.65
C LYS A 85 -8.07 8.28 1.59
N VAL A 86 -6.80 8.28 1.20
CA VAL A 86 -5.74 9.07 1.85
C VAL A 86 -5.04 9.94 0.82
N GLY A 87 -4.90 11.24 1.12
CA GLY A 87 -4.13 12.21 0.36
C GLY A 87 -2.96 12.73 1.19
N LEU A 88 -1.76 12.66 0.65
CA LEU A 88 -0.52 13.17 1.24
C LEU A 88 0.10 14.19 0.28
N MET A 89 0.49 15.36 0.78
CA MET A 89 1.13 16.39 -0.03
C MET A 89 2.28 17.06 0.72
N SER A 90 3.46 17.05 0.10
CA SER A 90 4.61 17.88 0.49
C SER A 90 4.89 18.95 -0.56
N LEU A 91 5.06 20.21 -0.14
CA LEU A 91 5.31 21.32 -1.07
C LEU A 91 6.80 21.46 -1.47
N SER A 92 7.71 21.33 -0.50
CA SER A 92 9.17 21.48 -0.72
C SER A 92 10.00 20.34 -0.16
N GLY A 93 9.37 19.28 0.36
CA GLY A 93 10.03 18.08 0.87
C GLY A 93 9.55 16.82 0.15
N ASN A 94 9.79 15.68 0.80
CA ASN A 94 9.47 14.35 0.31
C ASN A 94 8.14 13.83 0.90
N VAL A 95 7.57 12.81 0.25
CA VAL A 95 6.53 11.97 0.86
C VAL A 95 7.09 10.56 1.04
N GLU A 96 7.07 10.04 2.26
CA GLU A 96 7.62 8.72 2.61
C GLU A 96 6.54 7.83 3.22
N LEU A 97 6.38 6.64 2.63
CA LEU A 97 5.47 5.58 3.03
C LEU A 97 6.31 4.44 3.63
N VAL A 98 6.55 4.51 4.95
CA VAL A 98 7.57 3.70 5.64
C VAL A 98 7.16 2.23 5.76
N ASN A 99 5.88 1.96 6.03
CA ASN A 99 5.29 0.62 6.11
C ASN A 99 6.03 -0.37 7.03
N ASN A 100 6.66 0.11 8.11
CA ASN A 100 7.40 -0.72 9.06
C ASN A 100 6.52 -1.23 10.20
N VAL A 101 5.64 -2.18 9.85
CA VAL A 101 4.71 -2.83 10.80
C VAL A 101 5.43 -3.46 12.00
N ASP A 102 6.66 -3.94 11.81
CA ASP A 102 7.47 -4.51 12.88
C ASP A 102 7.85 -3.48 13.95
N ALA A 103 8.12 -2.24 13.54
CA ALA A 103 8.38 -1.14 14.45
C ALA A 103 7.08 -0.68 15.13
N LEU A 104 5.97 -0.62 14.40
CA LEU A 104 4.64 -0.28 14.94
C LEU A 104 4.18 -1.23 16.05
N ILE A 105 4.28 -2.54 15.84
CA ILE A 105 3.82 -3.55 16.81
C ILE A 105 4.62 -3.45 18.13
N LYS A 106 5.90 -3.08 18.06
CA LYS A 106 6.76 -2.92 19.25
C LYS A 106 6.37 -1.73 20.13
N LEU A 107 5.52 -0.81 19.64
CA LEU A 107 5.03 0.32 20.45
C LEU A 107 3.98 -0.07 21.48
N VAL A 108 3.33 -1.22 21.35
CA VAL A 108 2.24 -1.60 22.26
C VAL A 108 2.77 -2.58 23.31
N PRO A 109 2.93 -2.14 24.57
CA PRO A 109 3.50 -2.96 25.61
C PRO A 109 2.56 -4.07 26.05
N GLY A 110 3.13 -5.24 26.33
CA GLY A 110 2.42 -6.44 26.75
C GLY A 110 2.09 -7.35 25.57
N SER A 111 2.42 -8.64 25.71
CA SER A 111 2.18 -9.76 24.78
C SER A 111 0.70 -9.99 24.37
N ALA A 112 -0.20 -9.07 24.71
CA ALA A 112 -1.65 -9.15 24.51
C ALA A 112 -2.13 -8.62 23.15
N LEU A 113 -1.33 -7.81 22.43
CA LEU A 113 -1.45 -7.72 20.98
C LEU A 113 -0.85 -8.98 20.39
N VAL A 114 -1.60 -10.08 20.47
CA VAL A 114 -1.28 -11.26 19.68
C VAL A 114 -1.30 -10.79 18.23
N THR A 115 -0.13 -10.76 17.61
CA THR A 115 0.13 -10.29 16.25
C THR A 115 -0.42 -11.30 15.25
N ASP A 116 -1.73 -11.52 15.31
CA ASP A 116 -2.39 -12.52 14.47
C ASP A 116 -2.23 -12.12 12.98
N SER A 117 -2.19 -10.82 12.62
CA SER A 117 -1.84 -10.43 11.24
C SER A 117 -1.08 -9.11 11.16
N LYS A 118 0.16 -9.19 10.67
CA LYS A 118 0.92 -8.01 10.22
C LYS A 118 0.41 -7.51 8.87
N ASN A 119 -0.13 -8.42 8.05
CA ASN A 119 -0.55 -8.08 6.68
C ASN A 119 -1.80 -7.20 6.67
N SER A 120 -2.74 -7.40 7.59
CA SER A 120 -3.94 -6.55 7.68
C SER A 120 -3.60 -5.09 8.02
N LEU A 121 -2.48 -4.84 8.70
CA LEU A 121 -2.03 -3.49 9.10
C LEU A 121 -1.43 -2.67 7.95
N VAL A 122 -1.21 -3.28 6.79
CA VAL A 122 -0.76 -2.63 5.54
C VAL A 122 -1.80 -2.78 4.44
N VAL A 123 -3.05 -3.08 4.80
CA VAL A 123 -4.19 -2.93 3.91
C VAL A 123 -4.72 -1.51 4.07
N TYR A 124 -4.37 -0.67 3.11
CA TYR A 124 -4.70 0.73 3.03
C TYR A 124 -6.17 0.92 2.61
N ALA A 125 -6.66 2.15 2.76
CA ALA A 125 -7.91 2.56 2.13
C ALA A 125 -7.87 2.31 0.60
N PRO A 126 -9.03 2.18 -0.06
CA PRO A 126 -9.08 1.88 -1.50
C PRO A 126 -8.32 2.85 -2.40
N SER A 127 -8.20 4.12 -1.99
CA SER A 127 -7.49 5.13 -2.78
C SER A 127 -6.36 5.81 -1.99
N LEU A 128 -5.22 5.98 -2.65
CA LEU A 128 -4.05 6.70 -2.14
C LEU A 128 -3.55 7.70 -3.18
N SER A 129 -3.33 8.94 -2.76
CA SER A 129 -2.60 9.96 -3.52
C SER A 129 -1.46 10.48 -2.67
N ALA A 130 -0.22 10.31 -3.13
CA ALA A 130 0.98 10.85 -2.52
C ALA A 130 1.68 11.78 -3.51
N ALA A 131 1.81 13.06 -3.14
CA ALA A 131 2.40 14.08 -3.99
C ALA A 131 3.54 14.83 -3.28
N ALA A 132 4.74 14.80 -3.84
CA ALA A 132 5.87 15.63 -3.43
C ALA A 132 6.17 16.62 -4.56
N LEU A 133 5.74 17.88 -4.43
CA LEU A 133 5.76 18.82 -5.57
C LEU A 133 7.18 19.16 -6.05
N GLN A 134 8.15 19.17 -5.14
CA GLN A 134 9.56 19.44 -5.44
C GLN A 134 10.50 18.31 -5.02
N GLY A 135 10.01 17.35 -4.23
CA GLY A 135 10.81 16.26 -3.68
C GLY A 135 10.52 14.91 -4.33
N ASP A 136 10.92 13.88 -3.62
CA ASP A 136 10.71 12.48 -3.95
C ASP A 136 9.42 11.94 -3.32
N VAL A 137 8.82 10.94 -3.96
CA VAL A 137 7.86 10.03 -3.31
C VAL A 137 8.57 8.70 -3.11
N GLN A 138 8.63 8.22 -1.87
CA GLN A 138 9.30 7.00 -1.49
C GLN A 138 8.35 6.03 -0.79
N VAL A 139 8.36 4.78 -1.23
CA VAL A 139 7.71 3.65 -0.57
C VAL A 139 8.82 2.74 -0.05
N ASP A 140 8.90 2.49 1.26
CA ASP A 140 9.97 1.65 1.83
C ASP A 140 9.53 0.22 2.12
N GLY A 141 8.22 -0.01 2.16
CA GLY A 141 7.66 -1.29 2.48
C GLY A 141 6.34 -1.52 1.77
N ARG A 142 5.95 -2.79 1.74
CA ARG A 142 4.74 -3.22 1.04
C ARG A 142 3.47 -2.62 1.61
N PHE A 143 2.49 -2.42 0.75
CA PHE A 143 1.10 -2.19 1.12
C PHE A 143 0.14 -2.69 0.05
N THR A 144 -1.13 -2.83 0.41
CA THR A 144 -2.20 -3.19 -0.52
C THR A 144 -3.37 -2.24 -0.36
N LEU A 145 -3.84 -1.62 -1.43
CA LEU A 145 -5.09 -0.87 -1.44
C LEU A 145 -6.25 -1.86 -1.41
N PHE A 146 -7.20 -1.62 -0.51
CA PHE A 146 -8.41 -2.42 -0.39
C PHE A 146 -9.20 -2.41 -1.71
N PRO A 147 -9.73 -3.56 -2.18
CA PRO A 147 -10.43 -3.61 -3.46
C PRO A 147 -11.71 -2.76 -3.44
N SER A 148 -11.84 -1.90 -4.44
CA SER A 148 -13.01 -1.05 -4.66
C SER A 148 -13.10 -0.69 -6.12
N ALA A 149 -14.32 -0.62 -6.66
CA ALA A 149 -14.58 -0.17 -8.03
C ALA A 149 -14.24 1.32 -8.28
N GLN A 150 -13.89 2.09 -7.24
CA GLN A 150 -13.39 3.48 -7.34
C GLN A 150 -11.98 3.64 -6.76
N GLY A 151 -11.30 2.54 -6.44
CA GLY A 151 -9.97 2.55 -5.84
C GLY A 151 -8.91 3.04 -6.83
N ASN A 152 -8.00 3.92 -6.41
CA ASN A 152 -6.92 4.39 -7.27
C ASN A 152 -5.60 4.64 -6.53
N LEU A 153 -4.50 4.60 -7.28
CA LEU A 153 -3.16 4.91 -6.80
C LEU A 153 -2.57 6.08 -7.60
N GLN A 154 -2.07 7.08 -6.89
CA GLN A 154 -1.29 8.18 -7.45
C GLN A 154 -0.02 8.39 -6.63
N LEU A 155 1.14 8.28 -7.28
CA LEU A 155 2.46 8.61 -6.73
C LEU A 155 3.08 9.66 -7.63
N LEU A 156 3.15 10.91 -7.16
CA LEU A 156 3.52 12.07 -7.97
C LEU A 156 4.72 12.78 -7.33
N ALA A 157 5.88 12.74 -7.97
CA ALA A 157 7.10 13.36 -7.48
C ALA A 157 7.61 14.43 -8.46
N GLY A 158 8.07 15.56 -7.93
CA GLY A 158 8.82 16.54 -8.71
C GLY A 158 10.17 15.98 -9.16
N GLN A 159 10.80 15.17 -8.29
CA GLN A 159 12.04 14.46 -8.57
C GLN A 159 11.76 12.99 -8.85
N ASN A 160 12.03 12.08 -7.90
CA ASN A 160 12.01 10.63 -8.14
C ASN A 160 10.82 9.95 -7.46
N VAL A 161 10.33 8.86 -8.06
CA VAL A 161 9.50 7.88 -7.36
C VAL A 161 10.34 6.66 -7.05
N LYS A 162 10.52 6.35 -5.77
CA LYS A 162 11.30 5.19 -5.30
C LYS A 162 10.35 4.15 -4.72
N LEU A 163 10.37 2.96 -5.31
CA LEU A 163 9.48 1.85 -5.00
C LEU A 163 10.24 0.77 -4.24
N GLY A 164 9.91 0.60 -2.97
CA GLY A 164 10.41 -0.42 -2.07
C GLY A 164 9.26 -1.34 -1.60
N GLY A 165 9.52 -2.64 -1.62
CA GLY A 165 8.53 -3.66 -1.31
C GLY A 165 7.45 -3.82 -2.39
N GLN A 166 6.37 -4.51 -2.00
CA GLN A 166 5.27 -4.82 -2.89
C GLN A 166 4.14 -3.78 -2.76
N VAL A 167 3.80 -3.11 -3.85
CA VAL A 167 2.62 -2.25 -3.92
C VAL A 167 1.54 -2.96 -4.72
N ASN A 168 0.34 -3.06 -4.16
CA ASN A 168 -0.77 -3.80 -4.78
C ASN A 168 -2.06 -2.97 -4.77
N LEU A 169 -2.59 -2.65 -5.95
CA LEU A 169 -3.97 -2.19 -6.11
C LEU A 169 -4.83 -3.43 -6.34
N SER A 170 -5.48 -3.91 -5.28
CA SER A 170 -6.22 -5.18 -5.33
C SER A 170 -7.50 -5.08 -6.17
N ASP A 171 -7.82 -6.13 -6.92
CA ASP A 171 -9.10 -6.33 -7.60
C ASP A 171 -9.91 -7.52 -7.08
N ALA A 172 -9.52 -8.04 -5.92
CA ALA A 172 -10.21 -9.13 -5.27
C ALA A 172 -11.68 -8.79 -4.99
N ASP A 173 -12.55 -9.79 -4.98
CA ASP A 173 -13.92 -9.60 -4.51
C ASP A 173 -13.90 -9.17 -3.02
N PRO A 174 -14.36 -7.95 -2.67
CA PRO A 174 -14.35 -7.46 -1.29
C PRO A 174 -15.20 -8.31 -0.35
N ALA A 175 -16.18 -9.06 -0.88
CA ALA A 175 -17.00 -9.98 -0.09
C ALA A 175 -16.21 -11.21 0.41
N LEU A 176 -15.04 -11.50 -0.17
CA LEU A 176 -14.14 -12.55 0.30
C LEU A 176 -13.23 -12.07 1.44
N LEU A 177 -13.22 -10.76 1.73
CA LEU A 177 -12.48 -10.17 2.83
C LEU A 177 -13.35 -10.06 4.09
N PRO A 178 -12.74 -10.04 5.29
CA PRO A 178 -13.47 -9.90 6.54
C PRO A 178 -14.27 -8.58 6.57
N GLY A 179 -15.59 -8.68 6.66
CA GLY A 179 -16.50 -7.54 6.73
C GLY A 179 -17.23 -7.47 8.07
N MET A 180 -17.94 -6.37 8.33
CA MET A 180 -18.68 -6.17 9.58
C MET A 180 -19.68 -7.29 9.90
N LEU A 181 -20.28 -7.89 8.87
CA LEU A 181 -21.26 -8.98 9.01
C LEU A 181 -20.61 -10.38 9.05
N SER A 182 -19.33 -10.47 8.76
CA SER A 182 -18.55 -11.72 8.70
C SER A 182 -17.13 -11.50 9.24
N PRO A 183 -16.98 -11.07 10.51
CA PRO A 183 -15.67 -10.79 11.07
C PRO A 183 -14.89 -12.08 11.33
N LEU A 184 -13.56 -11.98 11.32
CA LEU A 184 -12.69 -13.05 11.78
C LEU A 184 -12.48 -12.99 13.28
N THR A 185 -12.29 -14.16 13.88
CA THR A 185 -11.97 -14.30 15.31
C THR A 185 -10.47 -14.45 15.58
N SER A 186 -9.69 -14.71 14.53
CA SER A 186 -8.23 -14.73 14.54
C SER A 186 -7.71 -14.63 13.10
N TYR A 187 -6.51 -14.10 12.96
CA TYR A 187 -5.66 -14.35 11.80
C TYR A 187 -4.61 -15.39 12.23
N SER A 188 -4.86 -16.68 12.04
CA SER A 188 -3.76 -17.66 12.16
C SER A 188 -2.76 -17.43 11.03
N THR A 189 -1.52 -17.93 11.13
CA THR A 189 -0.55 -17.85 10.02
C THR A 189 -1.13 -18.36 8.68
N ALA A 190 -2.01 -19.37 8.72
CA ALA A 190 -2.72 -19.87 7.56
C ALA A 190 -3.80 -18.92 7.03
N VAL A 191 -4.52 -18.21 7.91
CA VAL A 191 -5.53 -17.19 7.54
C VAL A 191 -4.86 -15.90 7.05
N ASP A 192 -3.72 -15.53 7.65
CA ASP A 192 -2.93 -14.36 7.27
C ASP A 192 -2.28 -14.52 5.89
N GLY A 193 -1.73 -15.72 5.61
CA GLY A 193 -1.27 -16.07 4.25
C GLY A 193 -2.42 -16.14 3.24
N LYS A 194 -3.61 -16.61 3.68
CA LYS A 194 -4.82 -16.58 2.83
C LYS A 194 -5.28 -15.17 2.53
N LEU A 195 -5.20 -14.22 3.47
CA LEU A 195 -5.56 -12.81 3.24
C LEU A 195 -4.71 -12.22 2.10
N LEU A 196 -3.39 -12.45 2.11
CA LEU A 196 -2.53 -12.02 1.01
C LEU A 196 -2.89 -12.70 -0.32
N ASN A 197 -3.19 -14.00 -0.29
CA ASN A 197 -3.63 -14.75 -1.47
C ASN A 197 -5.06 -14.44 -1.94
N GLN A 198 -5.85 -13.77 -1.11
CA GLN A 198 -7.17 -13.25 -1.48
C GLN A 198 -7.02 -11.88 -2.10
N LEU A 199 -6.18 -11.02 -1.50
CA LEU A 199 -5.88 -9.67 -1.96
C LEU A 199 -5.03 -9.63 -3.25
N ARG A 200 -4.36 -10.73 -3.58
CA ARG A 200 -3.65 -10.98 -4.84
C ARG A 200 -4.33 -12.17 -5.49
N SER A 201 -4.76 -12.10 -6.74
CA SER A 201 -5.31 -13.29 -7.37
C SER A 201 -4.18 -14.30 -7.61
N ALA A 202 -4.09 -15.32 -6.75
CA ALA A 202 -3.04 -16.32 -6.84
C ALA A 202 -3.35 -17.45 -7.83
N LYS A 203 -4.53 -17.43 -8.48
CA LYS A 203 -5.02 -18.57 -9.29
C LYS A 203 -4.85 -18.38 -10.81
N TYR A 204 -4.65 -17.16 -11.31
CA TYR A 204 -4.66 -16.90 -12.77
C TYR A 204 -3.57 -15.94 -13.30
N GLY A 205 -2.49 -15.72 -12.57
CA GLY A 205 -1.73 -14.47 -12.76
C GLY A 205 -2.34 -13.41 -11.84
N ALA A 206 -1.66 -12.29 -11.66
CA ALA A 206 -1.85 -11.34 -10.56
C ALA A 206 -3.29 -10.89 -10.23
N HIS A 207 -4.25 -11.05 -11.15
CA HIS A 207 -5.55 -10.39 -11.18
C HIS A 207 -6.77 -11.32 -11.11
N ALA A 208 -7.87 -10.81 -10.57
CA ALA A 208 -9.10 -11.57 -10.33
C ALA A 208 -9.84 -11.91 -11.64
N ALA A 209 -10.53 -13.05 -11.67
CA ALA A 209 -11.33 -13.45 -12.84
C ALA A 209 -12.51 -12.50 -13.13
N THR A 210 -12.93 -11.71 -12.14
CA THR A 210 -13.92 -10.63 -12.30
C THR A 210 -13.40 -9.42 -11.52
N PRO A 211 -12.62 -8.55 -12.16
CA PRO A 211 -12.01 -7.41 -11.49
C PRO A 211 -13.05 -6.40 -10.99
N VAL A 212 -12.88 -5.90 -9.76
CA VAL A 212 -13.76 -4.85 -9.20
C VAL A 212 -13.69 -3.53 -9.97
N HIS A 213 -12.59 -3.29 -10.70
CA HIS A 213 -12.31 -2.03 -11.41
C HIS A 213 -12.95 -1.94 -12.80
N GLY A 214 -13.77 -2.91 -13.23
CA GLY A 214 -14.27 -3.07 -14.61
C GLY A 214 -15.12 -1.94 -15.23
N GLY A 215 -15.23 -0.79 -14.57
CA GLY A 215 -15.83 0.44 -15.11
C GLY A 215 -15.08 1.72 -14.71
N ASP A 216 -13.92 1.61 -14.07
CA ASP A 216 -13.09 2.74 -13.72
C ASP A 216 -12.15 3.09 -14.88
N THR A 217 -12.35 4.26 -15.46
CA THR A 217 -11.54 4.76 -16.58
C THR A 217 -10.34 5.59 -16.14
N THR A 218 -10.13 5.74 -14.83
CA THR A 218 -9.02 6.53 -14.29
C THR A 218 -7.81 5.60 -14.12
N PRO A 219 -6.72 5.78 -14.89
CA PRO A 219 -5.54 4.96 -14.71
C PRO A 219 -4.86 5.26 -13.37
N VAL A 220 -4.05 4.29 -12.92
CA VAL A 220 -3.03 4.53 -11.90
C VAL A 220 -1.99 5.51 -12.45
N SER A 221 -1.50 6.45 -11.64
CA SER A 221 -0.47 7.40 -12.05
C SER A 221 0.77 7.27 -11.18
N ILE A 222 1.92 6.98 -11.79
CA ILE A 222 3.24 6.96 -11.13
C ILE A 222 4.16 7.86 -11.92
N ILE A 223 4.37 9.08 -11.44
CA ILE A 223 5.00 10.14 -12.22
C ILE A 223 6.16 10.75 -11.44
N ALA A 224 7.34 10.72 -12.04
CA ALA A 224 8.54 11.43 -11.62
C ALA A 224 8.80 12.54 -12.65
N GLN A 225 8.44 13.80 -12.34
CA GLN A 225 8.38 14.88 -13.33
C GLN A 225 9.74 15.17 -13.98
N THR A 226 10.80 15.25 -13.16
CA THR A 226 12.16 15.57 -13.64
C THR A 226 13.17 14.47 -13.34
N GLY A 227 12.81 13.51 -12.49
CA GLY A 227 13.67 12.43 -12.05
C GLY A 227 13.28 11.07 -12.64
N ASP A 228 13.57 10.05 -11.85
CA ASP A 228 13.49 8.65 -12.25
C ASP A 228 12.35 7.93 -11.51
N VAL A 229 11.80 6.88 -12.12
CA VAL A 229 10.97 5.88 -11.42
C VAL A 229 11.84 4.65 -11.20
N ILE A 230 12.09 4.32 -9.92
CA ILE A 230 13.11 3.32 -9.54
C ILE A 230 12.49 2.27 -8.64
N ALA A 231 12.59 0.99 -9.00
CA ALA A 231 12.42 -0.09 -8.03
C ALA A 231 13.76 -0.39 -7.35
N GLN A 232 13.80 -0.38 -6.01
CA GLN A 232 15.07 -0.32 -5.27
C GLN A 232 15.77 -1.69 -5.16
N SER A 233 15.00 -2.78 -5.21
CA SER A 233 15.43 -4.17 -4.99
C SER A 233 14.71 -5.13 -5.95
N GLU A 234 15.21 -6.36 -6.10
CA GLU A 234 14.63 -7.35 -7.02
C GLU A 234 13.21 -7.79 -6.63
N GLY A 235 12.88 -7.77 -5.33
CA GLY A 235 11.56 -8.12 -4.82
C GLY A 235 10.52 -7.01 -4.90
N ASP A 236 10.92 -5.79 -5.27
CA ASP A 236 10.02 -4.64 -5.30
C ASP A 236 9.12 -4.77 -6.51
N THR A 237 7.80 -4.84 -6.29
CA THR A 237 6.85 -5.24 -7.34
C THR A 237 5.57 -4.41 -7.28
N LEU A 238 5.12 -3.96 -8.44
CA LEU A 238 3.82 -3.32 -8.63
C LEU A 238 2.80 -4.33 -9.17
N PHE A 239 1.68 -4.46 -8.48
CA PHE A 239 0.50 -5.17 -8.95
C PHE A 239 -0.62 -4.16 -9.13
N LEU A 240 -0.94 -3.82 -10.38
CA LEU A 240 -1.88 -2.76 -10.72
C LEU A 240 -3.08 -3.37 -11.45
N ALA A 241 -4.20 -3.51 -10.74
CA ALA A 241 -5.34 -4.23 -11.28
C ALA A 241 -6.24 -3.41 -12.23
N LYS A 242 -5.68 -2.39 -12.87
CA LYS A 242 -6.28 -1.56 -13.92
C LYS A 242 -5.16 -0.81 -14.68
N PRO A 243 -5.48 -0.10 -15.78
CA PRO A 243 -4.46 0.56 -16.59
C PRO A 243 -3.59 1.52 -15.79
N ALA A 244 -2.32 1.64 -16.18
CA ALA A 244 -1.36 2.50 -15.50
C ALA A 244 -0.63 3.45 -16.45
N GLN A 245 -0.37 4.66 -15.98
CA GLN A 245 0.51 5.65 -16.59
C GLN A 245 1.74 5.80 -15.71
N ILE A 246 2.88 5.32 -16.20
CA ILE A 246 4.17 5.40 -15.51
C ILE A 246 5.09 6.31 -16.32
N GLU A 247 5.47 7.45 -15.74
CA GLU A 247 6.25 8.48 -16.42
C GLU A 247 7.46 8.88 -15.60
N ALA A 248 8.62 8.91 -16.25
CA ALA A 248 9.86 9.46 -15.70
C ALA A 248 10.40 10.55 -16.62
N GLY A 249 10.72 11.71 -16.07
CA GLY A 249 11.40 12.79 -16.78
C GLY A 249 12.79 12.36 -17.29
N ARG A 250 13.37 11.34 -16.68
CA ARG A 250 14.65 10.74 -17.06
C ARG A 250 14.50 9.24 -17.32
N ASP A 251 14.65 8.39 -16.31
CA ASP A 251 14.76 6.94 -16.50
C ASP A 251 13.69 6.16 -15.72
N ILE A 252 13.25 5.03 -16.28
CA ILE A 252 12.54 3.99 -15.54
C ILE A 252 13.54 2.85 -15.30
N VAL A 253 13.87 2.59 -14.04
CA VAL A 253 14.95 1.67 -13.66
C VAL A 253 14.40 0.53 -12.81
N ASP A 254 14.72 -0.70 -13.21
CA ASP A 254 14.45 -1.92 -12.46
C ASP A 254 12.95 -2.18 -12.17
N LEU A 255 12.05 -1.61 -12.94
CA LEU A 255 10.60 -1.76 -12.72
C LEU A 255 10.14 -3.22 -12.85
N ASN A 256 9.52 -3.75 -11.80
CA ASN A 256 8.81 -5.03 -11.85
C ASN A 256 7.30 -4.77 -11.76
N LEU A 257 6.59 -4.94 -12.87
CA LEU A 257 5.20 -4.52 -13.04
C LEU A 257 4.34 -5.67 -13.55
N TYR A 258 3.20 -5.86 -12.89
CA TYR A 258 2.09 -6.69 -13.33
C TYR A 258 0.84 -5.80 -13.36
N ALA A 259 0.49 -5.31 -14.54
CA ALA A 259 -0.70 -4.49 -14.79
C ALA A 259 -1.79 -5.30 -15.49
N GLN A 260 -3.00 -4.78 -15.56
CA GLN A 260 -4.02 -5.27 -16.48
C GLN A 260 -4.79 -4.12 -17.12
N ASN A 261 -5.12 -4.31 -18.38
CA ASN A 261 -6.10 -3.56 -19.13
C ASN A 261 -7.44 -4.31 -19.03
N LEU A 262 -8.52 -3.62 -18.69
CA LEU A 262 -9.83 -4.23 -18.43
C LEU A 262 -10.73 -4.18 -19.66
N THR A 263 -10.50 -3.21 -20.54
CA THR A 263 -11.23 -3.01 -21.79
C THR A 263 -10.29 -2.94 -22.99
N ALA A 264 -10.81 -3.16 -24.20
CA ALA A 264 -9.99 -3.11 -25.42
C ALA A 264 -9.50 -1.69 -25.80
N SER A 265 -10.00 -0.65 -25.13
CA SER A 265 -9.55 0.73 -25.29
C SER A 265 -8.55 1.18 -24.23
N ASP A 266 -8.31 0.32 -23.24
CA ASP A 266 -7.40 0.64 -22.15
C ASP A 266 -5.95 0.62 -22.65
N VAL A 267 -5.13 1.52 -22.12
CA VAL A 267 -3.70 1.58 -22.44
C VAL A 267 -2.94 1.71 -21.13
N THR A 268 -1.99 0.79 -20.92
CA THR A 268 -0.94 0.95 -19.93
C THR A 268 0.28 1.54 -20.62
N SER A 269 0.76 2.70 -20.16
CA SER A 269 1.88 3.43 -20.75
C SER A 269 3.07 3.51 -19.80
N LEU A 270 4.25 3.28 -20.35
CA LEU A 270 5.53 3.51 -19.69
C LEU A 270 6.32 4.48 -20.56
N GLN A 271 6.66 5.65 -20.01
CA GLN A 271 7.41 6.69 -20.70
C GLN A 271 8.60 7.14 -19.87
N ALA A 272 9.79 7.09 -20.47
CA ALA A 272 11.01 7.63 -19.90
C ALA A 272 11.55 8.71 -20.84
N GLY A 273 12.04 9.82 -20.29
CA GLY A 273 12.73 10.86 -21.06
C GLY A 273 14.03 10.37 -21.71
N ARG A 274 14.59 9.27 -21.21
CA ARG A 274 15.77 8.59 -21.76
C ARG A 274 15.56 7.08 -21.81
N ASP A 275 15.84 6.37 -20.71
CA ASP A 275 16.02 4.93 -20.73
C ASP A 275 14.96 4.20 -19.89
N ILE A 276 14.53 3.03 -20.38
CA ILE A 276 13.85 2.00 -19.58
C ILE A 276 14.82 0.83 -19.49
N ALA A 277 15.35 0.56 -18.29
CA ALA A 277 16.48 -0.34 -18.13
C ALA A 277 16.39 -1.23 -16.88
N TYR A 278 16.93 -2.44 -17.02
CA TYR A 278 17.19 -3.36 -15.91
C TYR A 278 18.67 -3.37 -15.57
N THR A 279 18.98 -3.33 -14.28
CA THR A 279 20.35 -3.45 -13.77
C THR A 279 20.75 -4.91 -13.69
N ASP A 280 21.75 -5.29 -14.48
CA ASP A 280 22.37 -6.62 -14.41
C ASP A 280 23.47 -6.66 -13.34
N ALA A 281 23.11 -7.11 -12.13
CA ALA A 281 24.07 -7.28 -11.05
C ALA A 281 25.00 -8.48 -11.28
N ARG A 282 26.26 -8.37 -10.83
CA ARG A 282 27.20 -9.49 -10.75
C ARG A 282 27.53 -9.78 -9.29
N ASN A 283 27.60 -11.06 -8.94
CA ASN A 283 28.01 -11.47 -7.59
C ASN A 283 29.53 -11.30 -7.38
N ALA A 284 30.01 -11.62 -6.17
CA ALA A 284 31.42 -11.45 -5.79
C ALA A 284 32.43 -12.24 -6.66
N VAL A 285 31.97 -13.24 -7.43
CA VAL A 285 32.80 -14.02 -8.36
C VAL A 285 32.58 -13.62 -9.83
N GLY A 286 31.91 -12.49 -10.08
CA GLY A 286 31.68 -11.93 -11.41
C GLY A 286 30.57 -12.62 -12.22
N LYS A 287 29.85 -13.58 -11.64
CA LYS A 287 28.71 -14.24 -12.29
C LYS A 287 27.49 -13.31 -12.27
N LEU A 288 26.79 -13.20 -13.40
CA LEU A 288 25.49 -12.53 -13.47
C LEU A 288 24.54 -13.13 -12.42
N VAL A 289 23.96 -12.26 -11.60
CA VAL A 289 22.85 -12.58 -10.72
C VAL A 289 21.61 -12.66 -11.60
N ASN A 290 20.76 -13.67 -11.36
CA ASN A 290 19.50 -13.73 -12.06
C ASN A 290 18.68 -12.47 -11.75
N ASN A 291 17.99 -11.95 -12.75
CA ASN A 291 17.05 -10.86 -12.60
C ASN A 291 15.68 -11.38 -13.01
N SER A 292 14.77 -11.54 -12.05
CA SER A 292 13.41 -12.03 -12.30
C SER A 292 12.37 -10.94 -12.55
N ARG A 293 12.80 -9.68 -12.68
CA ARG A 293 11.88 -8.56 -12.90
C ARG A 293 11.32 -8.61 -14.32
N THR A 294 10.05 -8.24 -14.45
CA THR A 294 9.35 -8.22 -15.73
C THR A 294 8.38 -7.05 -15.78
N ILE A 295 7.96 -6.69 -16.99
CA ILE A 295 6.78 -5.87 -17.24
C ILE A 295 5.77 -6.76 -17.96
N GLU A 296 4.67 -7.05 -17.28
CA GLU A 296 3.56 -7.86 -17.76
C GLU A 296 2.28 -7.01 -17.73
N VAL A 297 1.54 -7.01 -18.84
CA VAL A 297 0.26 -6.31 -18.99
C VAL A 297 -0.74 -7.32 -19.51
N ASP A 298 -1.71 -7.66 -18.67
CA ASP A 298 -2.79 -8.59 -19.01
C ASP A 298 -3.97 -7.87 -19.66
N GLY A 299 -4.83 -8.63 -20.34
CA GLY A 299 -6.14 -8.16 -20.81
C GLY A 299 -6.22 -7.79 -22.30
N PRO A 300 -7.38 -7.27 -22.75
CA PRO A 300 -7.71 -7.11 -24.17
C PRO A 300 -7.21 -5.81 -24.82
N GLY A 301 -6.50 -4.95 -24.08
CA GLY A 301 -5.96 -3.66 -24.54
C GLY A 301 -4.46 -3.61 -24.43
#